data_AF-A0A3P7KU15-F1
#
_entry.id   AF-A0A3P7KU15-F1
#
_cell.length_a   1.000
_cell.length_b   1.000
_cell.length_c   1.000
_cell.angle_alpha   90.00
_cell.angle_beta   90.00
_cell.angle_gamma   90.00
#
_symmetry.space_group_name_H-M   'P 1'
#
loop_
_entity.id
_entity.type
_entity.pdbx_description
1 polymer ?
#
loop_
_entity_poly.entity_id
_entity_poly.type
_entity_poly.pdbx_seq_one_letter_code
_entity_poly.pdbx_strand_id
1 'polypeptide(L)'
;MYTRPSNVQPSFSRSGLPAVAVTLSELASRLQNCYHLTTAGKFADAIEKLRKILLSVPMLVVNSKQEVAEAEQLIEICRNYLVGLLMECARKEIPKTSPADLKRNAEMLAYFTHCELQPIHRILTLRTAINAFFKLKQMRTCASMCKRLLELGPKPDVAAQIRKVLAAAEQDNKDPNQIMDSYDTLTHLVFQLAYDEHNPFVVCSRNFVPLYRGKPQCKCPFCGASFTAGLEGTVCDVCEVSEIGKD
;
A
#
# COMPACT_ATOMS: atom_id res chain seq x y z
N MET A 1 -37.16 -9.81 12.88
CA MET A 1 -38.51 -10.08 12.33
C MET A 1 -38.96 -8.84 11.61
N TYR A 2 -39.25 -8.93 10.30
CA TYR A 2 -40.00 -7.90 9.58
C TYR A 2 -41.34 -8.52 9.18
N THR A 3 -42.43 -8.02 9.74
CA THR A 3 -43.79 -8.39 9.33
C THR A 3 -44.21 -7.49 8.16
N ARG A 4 -44.46 -8.10 7.01
CA ARG A 4 -45.02 -7.44 5.82
C ARG A 4 -46.54 -7.29 6.02
N PRO A 5 -47.15 -6.11 5.85
CA PRO A 5 -48.59 -6.00 5.86
C PRO A 5 -49.18 -6.71 4.63
N SER A 6 -50.24 -7.47 4.86
CA SER A 6 -51.01 -8.21 3.87
C SER A 6 -51.91 -7.27 3.05
N ASN A 7 -51.49 -6.96 1.82
CA ASN A 7 -52.31 -6.95 0.59
C ASN A 7 -51.59 -6.14 -0.49
N VAL A 8 -50.88 -6.83 -1.38
CA VAL A 8 -50.48 -6.27 -2.67
C VAL A 8 -50.78 -7.34 -3.72
N GLN A 9 -51.77 -7.08 -4.57
CA GLN A 9 -51.99 -7.87 -5.77
C GLN A 9 -50.70 -7.84 -6.61
N PRO A 10 -50.22 -8.98 -7.13
CA PRO A 10 -48.98 -9.01 -7.91
C PRO A 10 -49.26 -8.47 -9.32
N SER A 11 -49.35 -7.14 -9.48
CA SER A 11 -49.10 -6.52 -10.77
C SER A 11 -47.60 -6.39 -10.96
N PHE A 12 -46.90 -7.51 -11.12
CA PHE A 12 -45.55 -7.48 -11.64
C PHE A 12 -45.65 -7.00 -13.10
N SER A 13 -45.47 -5.69 -13.31
CA SER A 13 -45.05 -5.22 -14.62
C SER A 13 -43.76 -5.97 -14.95
N ARG A 14 -43.60 -6.46 -16.18
CA ARG A 14 -42.42 -7.22 -16.64
C ARG A 14 -41.11 -6.40 -16.63
N SER A 15 -41.12 -5.22 -16.00
CA SER A 15 -40.06 -4.20 -15.99
C SER A 15 -39.54 -3.85 -14.59
N GLY A 16 -39.93 -4.57 -13.53
CA GLY A 16 -39.40 -4.34 -12.19
C GLY A 16 -37.96 -4.84 -12.04
N LEU A 17 -37.01 -3.94 -11.73
CA LEU A 17 -35.63 -4.30 -11.36
C LEU A 17 -35.53 -4.54 -9.85
N PRO A 18 -34.57 -5.37 -9.38
CA PRO A 18 -34.32 -5.54 -7.95
C PRO A 18 -33.91 -4.23 -7.28
N ALA A 19 -34.20 -4.10 -5.99
CA ALA A 19 -33.79 -2.93 -5.21
C ALA A 19 -32.26 -2.85 -5.07
N VAL A 20 -31.73 -1.63 -5.09
CA VAL A 20 -30.30 -1.37 -4.88
C VAL A 20 -29.94 -1.59 -3.41
N ALA A 21 -29.04 -2.53 -3.14
CA ALA A 21 -28.65 -2.91 -1.79
C ALA A 21 -27.40 -2.18 -1.25
N VAL A 22 -26.54 -1.66 -2.14
CA VAL A 22 -25.28 -1.00 -1.79
C VAL A 22 -25.11 0.24 -2.68
N THR A 23 -24.64 1.34 -2.10
CA THR A 23 -24.40 2.60 -2.81
C THR A 23 -22.96 3.06 -2.68
N LEU A 24 -22.50 3.92 -3.61
CA LEU A 24 -21.17 4.52 -3.55
C LEU A 24 -20.93 5.30 -2.25
N SER A 25 -21.92 6.08 -1.82
CA SER A 25 -21.86 6.85 -0.56
C SER A 25 -21.63 5.94 0.65
N GLU A 26 -22.31 4.80 0.71
CA GLU A 26 -22.12 3.82 1.78
C GLU A 26 -20.69 3.24 1.76
N LEU A 27 -20.17 2.89 0.59
CA LEU A 27 -18.80 2.39 0.47
C LEU A 27 -17.75 3.45 0.83
N ALA A 28 -17.97 4.70 0.44
CA ALA A 28 -17.12 5.83 0.82
C ALA A 28 -17.12 6.07 2.34
N SER A 29 -18.27 5.90 3.01
CA SER A 29 -18.37 5.97 4.47
C SER A 29 -17.59 4.83 5.15
N ARG A 30 -17.72 3.60 4.65
CA ARG A 30 -16.94 2.44 5.12
C ARG A 30 -15.43 2.65 4.94
N LEU A 31 -15.02 3.34 3.88
CA LEU A 31 -13.61 3.65 3.61
C LEU A 31 -13.01 4.57 4.67
N GLN A 32 -13.77 5.54 5.21
CA GLN A 32 -13.30 6.39 6.32
C GLN A 32 -12.93 5.56 7.56
N ASN A 33 -13.73 4.54 7.89
CA ASN A 33 -13.41 3.61 8.98
C ASN A 33 -12.10 2.85 8.71
N CYS A 34 -11.82 2.48 7.46
CA CYS A 34 -10.56 1.82 7.08
C CYS A 34 -9.35 2.75 7.30
N TYR A 35 -9.51 4.06 7.02
CA TYR A 35 -8.48 5.06 7.31
C TYR A 35 -8.21 5.18 8.82
N HIS A 36 -9.26 5.19 9.64
CA HIS A 36 -9.11 5.20 11.10
C HIS A 36 -8.40 3.95 11.62
N LEU A 37 -8.76 2.75 11.13
CA LEU A 37 -8.08 1.50 11.50
C LEU A 37 -6.61 1.51 11.08
N THR A 38 -6.31 2.04 9.89
CA THR A 38 -4.93 2.18 9.39
C THR A 38 -4.11 3.12 10.27
N THR A 39 -4.65 4.29 10.63
CA THR A 39 -3.99 5.23 11.55
C THR A 39 -3.77 4.61 12.93
N ALA A 40 -4.70 3.79 13.41
CA ALA A 40 -4.60 3.09 14.70
C ALA A 40 -3.66 1.87 14.68
N GLY A 41 -3.09 1.49 13.52
CA GLY A 41 -2.22 0.33 13.39
C GLY A 41 -2.96 -1.02 13.41
N LYS A 42 -4.30 -1.03 13.32
CA LYS A 42 -5.13 -2.25 13.28
C LYS A 42 -5.21 -2.80 11.86
N PHE A 43 -4.06 -3.25 11.33
CA PHE A 43 -3.93 -3.60 9.92
C PHE A 43 -4.76 -4.81 9.49
N ALA A 44 -4.87 -5.84 10.33
CA ALA A 44 -5.70 -7.00 10.02
C ALA A 44 -7.18 -6.61 9.80
N ASP A 45 -7.74 -5.83 10.72
CA ASP A 45 -9.12 -5.31 10.62
C ASP A 45 -9.28 -4.40 9.38
N ALA A 46 -8.30 -3.53 9.13
CA ALA A 46 -8.31 -2.64 7.96
C ALA A 46 -8.32 -3.44 6.65
N ILE A 47 -7.48 -4.48 6.53
CA ILE A 47 -7.40 -5.37 5.37
C ILE A 47 -8.75 -6.05 5.12
N GLU A 48 -9.36 -6.62 6.16
CA GLU A 48 -10.66 -7.27 6.04
C GLU A 48 -11.74 -6.30 5.52
N LYS A 49 -11.79 -5.09 6.09
CA LYS A 49 -12.79 -4.08 5.70
C LYS A 49 -12.53 -3.50 4.31
N LEU A 50 -11.28 -3.23 3.95
CA LEU A 50 -10.90 -2.77 2.61
C LEU A 50 -11.27 -3.81 1.55
N ARG A 51 -11.01 -5.10 1.81
CA ARG A 51 -11.38 -6.16 0.88
C ARG A 51 -12.89 -6.30 0.75
N LYS A 52 -13.64 -6.16 1.84
CA LYS A 52 -15.11 -6.11 1.80
C LYS A 52 -15.63 -4.95 0.96
N ILE A 53 -15.02 -3.77 1.04
CA ILE A 53 -15.37 -2.64 0.17
C ILE A 53 -15.07 -3.00 -1.28
N LEU A 54 -13.85 -3.45 -1.57
CA LEU A 54 -13.41 -3.85 -2.91
C LEU A 54 -14.39 -4.84 -3.55
N LEU A 55 -14.74 -5.92 -2.84
CA LEU A 55 -15.66 -6.96 -3.31
C LEU A 55 -17.12 -6.50 -3.41
N SER A 56 -17.48 -5.36 -2.80
CA SER A 56 -18.81 -4.78 -2.93
C SER A 56 -18.94 -3.89 -4.17
N VAL A 57 -17.83 -3.42 -4.76
CA VAL A 57 -17.86 -2.50 -5.91
C VAL A 57 -18.58 -3.11 -7.12
N PRO A 58 -18.38 -4.38 -7.52
CA PRO A 58 -19.13 -4.99 -8.63
C PRO A 58 -20.64 -5.07 -8.43
N MET A 59 -21.12 -4.93 -7.19
CA MET A 59 -22.54 -5.02 -6.84
C MET A 59 -23.23 -3.64 -6.86
N LEU A 60 -22.51 -2.58 -7.22
CA LEU A 60 -23.06 -1.25 -7.35
C LEU A 60 -23.94 -1.14 -8.60
N VAL A 61 -25.04 -0.40 -8.45
CA VAL A 61 -25.82 0.12 -9.57
C VAL A 61 -25.55 1.61 -9.63
N VAL A 62 -24.90 2.05 -10.71
CA VAL A 62 -24.51 3.44 -10.94
C VAL A 62 -25.25 4.02 -12.14
N ASN A 63 -25.51 5.32 -12.12
CA ASN A 63 -26.39 6.01 -13.06
C ASN A 63 -25.63 6.92 -14.04
N SER A 64 -24.32 7.10 -13.86
CA SER A 64 -23.52 8.00 -14.69
C SER A 64 -22.11 7.48 -14.91
N LYS A 65 -21.47 7.97 -15.98
CA LYS A 65 -20.04 7.71 -16.24
C LYS A 65 -19.13 8.25 -15.14
N GLN A 66 -19.57 9.31 -14.46
CA GLN A 66 -18.85 9.88 -13.32
C GLN A 66 -18.83 8.89 -12.14
N GLU A 67 -19.98 8.31 -11.80
CA GLU A 67 -20.08 7.30 -10.75
C GLU A 67 -19.29 6.02 -11.09
N VAL A 68 -19.18 5.65 -12.37
CA VAL A 68 -18.29 4.58 -12.82
C VAL A 68 -16.83 4.92 -12.51
N ALA A 69 -16.38 6.12 -12.87
CA ALA A 69 -15.02 6.56 -12.58
C ALA A 69 -14.73 6.61 -11.07
N GLU A 70 -15.69 7.03 -10.26
CA GLU A 70 -15.59 7.00 -8.79
C GLU A 70 -15.48 5.57 -8.24
N ALA A 71 -16.24 4.62 -8.80
CA ALA A 71 -16.15 3.20 -8.45
C ALA A 71 -14.78 2.61 -8.82
N GLU A 72 -14.24 2.95 -9.99
CA GLU A 72 -12.89 2.55 -10.42
C GLU A 72 -11.80 3.14 -9.52
N GLN A 73 -11.91 4.42 -9.16
CA GLN A 73 -11.02 5.05 -8.18
C GLN A 73 -11.09 4.36 -6.81
N LEU A 74 -12.29 3.96 -6.38
CA LEU A 74 -12.46 3.22 -5.13
C LEU A 74 -11.74 1.86 -5.16
N ILE A 75 -11.79 1.14 -6.29
CA ILE A 75 -11.01 -0.10 -6.49
C ILE A 75 -9.52 0.19 -6.34
N GLU A 76 -9.02 1.23 -7.00
CA GLU A 76 -7.62 1.64 -6.93
C GLU A 76 -7.17 1.99 -5.52
N ILE A 77 -7.95 2.78 -4.79
CA ILE A 77 -7.67 3.13 -3.39
C ILE A 77 -7.61 1.84 -2.55
N CYS A 78 -8.61 0.96 -2.66
CA CYS A 78 -8.64 -0.28 -1.89
C CYS A 78 -7.42 -1.16 -2.21
N ARG A 79 -7.08 -1.31 -3.49
CA ARG A 79 -5.88 -2.06 -3.95
C ARG A 79 -4.62 -1.47 -3.32
N ASN A 80 -4.40 -0.17 -3.42
CA ASN A 80 -3.18 0.48 -2.97
C ASN A 80 -2.98 0.30 -1.45
N TYR A 81 -4.06 0.44 -0.67
CA TYR A 81 -4.02 0.15 0.76
C TYR A 81 -3.80 -1.33 1.06
N LEU A 82 -4.54 -2.23 0.41
CA LEU A 82 -4.41 -3.67 0.64
C LEU A 82 -2.98 -4.15 0.37
N VAL A 83 -2.39 -3.80 -0.77
CA VAL A 83 -1.01 -4.18 -1.10
C VAL A 83 -0.02 -3.67 -0.05
N GLY A 84 -0.14 -2.39 0.33
CA GLY A 84 0.73 -1.80 1.34
C GLY A 84 0.60 -2.44 2.72
N LEU A 85 -0.63 -2.69 3.17
CA LEU A 85 -0.90 -3.28 4.49
C LEU A 85 -0.54 -4.77 4.54
N LEU A 86 -0.83 -5.53 3.48
CA LEU A 86 -0.41 -6.94 3.37
C LEU A 86 1.11 -7.05 3.42
N MET A 87 1.82 -6.18 2.69
CA MET A 87 3.27 -6.11 2.72
C MET A 87 3.80 -5.77 4.12
N GLU A 88 3.23 -4.77 4.79
CA GLU A 88 3.66 -4.38 6.12
C GLU A 88 3.38 -5.45 7.18
N CYS A 89 2.27 -6.19 7.06
CA CYS A 89 2.00 -7.36 7.89
C CYS A 89 3.05 -8.46 7.67
N ALA A 90 3.28 -8.86 6.41
CA ALA A 90 4.31 -9.85 6.07
C ALA A 90 5.70 -9.41 6.56
N ARG A 91 6.05 -8.13 6.43
CA ARG A 91 7.32 -7.58 6.89
C ARG A 91 7.49 -7.73 8.41
N LYS A 92 6.43 -7.53 9.19
CA LYS A 92 6.45 -7.67 10.66
C LYS A 92 6.69 -9.11 11.11
N GLU A 93 6.38 -10.09 10.26
CA GLU A 93 6.61 -11.51 10.52
C GLU A 93 8.05 -11.95 10.21
N ILE A 94 8.78 -11.18 9.40
CA ILE A 94 10.19 -11.48 9.08
C ILE A 94 11.05 -11.30 10.34
N PRO A 95 11.83 -12.32 10.75
CA PRO A 95 12.76 -12.22 11.87
C PRO A 95 13.76 -11.07 11.70
N LYS A 96 14.48 -10.70 12.75
CA LYS A 96 15.55 -9.68 12.68
C LYS A 96 16.88 -10.26 13.14
N THR A 97 17.10 -11.51 12.77
CA THR A 97 18.20 -12.34 13.28
C THR A 97 19.32 -12.49 12.27
N SER A 98 19.01 -12.59 10.98
CA SER A 98 20.03 -12.69 9.93
C SER A 98 20.22 -11.37 9.17
N PRO A 99 21.40 -11.14 8.59
CA PRO A 99 21.62 -9.99 7.71
C PRO A 99 20.67 -9.95 6.51
N ALA A 100 20.31 -11.11 5.95
CA ALA A 100 19.33 -11.21 4.87
C ALA A 100 17.94 -10.73 5.31
N ASP A 101 17.55 -11.05 6.55
CA ASP A 101 16.27 -10.59 7.10
C ASP A 101 16.26 -9.08 7.32
N LEU A 102 17.35 -8.50 7.81
CA LEU A 102 17.50 -7.06 8.00
C LEU A 102 17.42 -6.32 6.65
N LYS A 103 18.11 -6.86 5.63
CA LYS A 103 18.05 -6.36 4.25
C LYS A 103 16.61 -6.40 3.73
N ARG A 104 15.95 -7.54 3.84
CA ARG A 104 14.58 -7.74 3.36
C ARG A 104 13.57 -6.82 4.07
N ASN A 105 13.73 -6.64 5.38
CA ASN A 105 12.95 -5.69 6.17
C ASN A 105 13.12 -4.25 5.64
N ALA A 106 14.37 -3.82 5.38
CA ALA A 106 14.66 -2.49 4.88
C ALA A 106 14.09 -2.24 3.47
N GLU A 107 14.21 -3.23 2.58
CA GLU A 107 13.62 -3.21 1.24
C GLU A 107 12.10 -3.01 1.29
N MET A 108 11.38 -3.82 2.08
CA MET A 108 9.93 -3.71 2.19
C MET A 108 9.48 -2.38 2.81
N LEU A 109 10.24 -1.83 3.76
CA LEU A 109 9.99 -0.47 4.26
C LEU A 109 10.13 0.57 3.15
N ALA A 110 11.17 0.48 2.33
CA ALA A 110 11.39 1.39 1.22
C ALA A 110 10.24 1.30 0.20
N TYR A 111 9.84 0.08 -0.17
CA TYR A 111 8.72 -0.15 -1.08
C TYR A 111 7.41 0.46 -0.54
N PHE A 112 7.16 0.33 0.76
CA PHE A 112 5.94 0.87 1.36
C PHE A 112 5.86 2.40 1.26
N THR A 113 7.01 3.10 1.23
CA THR A 113 7.02 4.55 1.02
C THR A 113 6.52 5.00 -0.36
N HIS A 114 6.41 4.07 -1.32
CA HIS A 114 5.91 4.32 -2.68
C HIS A 114 4.46 3.87 -2.89
N CYS A 115 3.83 3.25 -1.88
CA CYS A 115 2.40 2.98 -1.95
C CYS A 115 1.60 4.30 -1.95
N GLU A 116 0.68 4.42 -2.90
CA GLU A 116 -0.16 5.60 -3.04
C GLU A 116 -1.32 5.56 -2.05
N LEU A 117 -1.04 6.07 -0.84
CA LEU A 117 -1.98 6.22 0.25
C LEU A 117 -2.35 7.70 0.46
N GLN A 118 -3.31 7.96 1.35
CA GLN A 118 -3.56 9.34 1.79
C GLN A 118 -2.31 9.95 2.43
N PRO A 119 -2.09 11.27 2.31
CA PRO A 119 -0.89 11.95 2.81
C PRO A 119 -0.55 11.62 4.27
N ILE A 120 -1.56 11.54 5.15
CA ILE A 120 -1.36 11.19 6.56
C ILE A 120 -0.71 9.80 6.73
N HIS A 121 -1.13 8.80 5.97
CA HIS A 121 -0.55 7.45 6.04
C HIS A 121 0.81 7.38 5.33
N ARG A 122 1.01 8.15 4.24
CA ARG A 122 2.34 8.29 3.61
C ARG A 122 3.36 8.91 4.57
N ILE A 123 2.97 9.87 5.40
CA ILE A 123 3.82 10.41 6.46
C ILE A 123 4.20 9.33 7.49
N LEU A 124 3.26 8.48 7.91
CA LEU A 124 3.53 7.39 8.87
C LEU A 124 4.49 6.33 8.30
N THR A 125 4.31 5.94 7.05
CA THR A 125 5.20 4.97 6.38
C THR A 125 6.60 5.54 6.19
N LEU A 126 6.72 6.78 5.70
CA LEU A 126 8.02 7.46 5.56
C LEU A 126 8.72 7.63 6.91
N ARG A 127 8.00 8.00 7.97
CA ARG A 127 8.60 8.15 9.32
C ARG A 127 9.17 6.82 9.83
N THR A 128 8.47 5.73 9.57
CA THR A 128 8.93 4.38 9.93
C THR A 128 10.19 4.00 9.14
N ALA A 129 10.19 4.26 7.83
CA ALA A 129 11.34 3.99 6.97
C ALA A 129 12.56 4.86 7.36
N ILE A 130 12.40 6.17 7.56
CA ILE A 130 13.47 7.09 7.99
C ILE A 130 14.16 6.58 9.25
N ASN A 131 13.39 6.18 10.28
CA ASN A 131 13.94 5.66 11.53
C ASN A 131 14.75 4.37 11.31
N ALA A 132 14.33 3.50 10.40
CA ALA A 132 15.07 2.28 10.08
C ALA A 132 16.34 2.58 9.29
N PHE A 133 16.23 3.38 8.22
CA PHE A 133 17.35 3.71 7.33
C PHE A 133 18.43 4.52 8.03
N PHE A 134 18.05 5.40 8.97
CA PHE A 134 19.02 6.12 9.83
C PHE A 134 19.80 5.15 10.72
N LYS A 135 19.15 4.14 11.31
CA LYS A 135 19.81 3.11 12.13
C LYS A 135 20.71 2.19 11.32
N LEU A 136 20.31 1.87 10.08
CA LEU A 136 21.07 1.06 9.13
C LEU A 136 22.21 1.82 8.46
N LYS A 137 22.44 3.09 8.83
CA LYS A 137 23.46 3.96 8.23
C LYS A 137 23.31 4.15 6.71
N GLN A 138 22.10 3.96 6.19
CA GLN A 138 21.74 4.23 4.80
C GLN A 138 21.37 5.70 4.62
N MET A 139 22.34 6.59 4.87
CA MET A 139 22.10 8.02 5.04
C MET A 139 21.66 8.73 3.77
N ARG A 140 22.13 8.30 2.60
CA ARG A 140 21.69 8.87 1.30
C ARG A 140 20.19 8.67 1.10
N THR A 141 19.72 7.43 1.22
CA THR A 141 18.30 7.07 1.10
C THR A 141 17.47 7.68 2.23
N CYS A 142 17.99 7.70 3.46
CA CYS A 142 17.33 8.34 4.59
C CYS A 142 17.07 9.83 4.33
N ALA A 143 18.07 10.56 3.84
CA ALA A 143 17.94 11.99 3.54
C ALA A 143 16.87 12.25 2.47
N SER A 144 16.83 11.42 1.41
CA SER A 144 15.79 11.50 0.39
C SER A 144 14.38 11.27 0.97
N MET A 145 14.21 10.23 1.80
CA MET A 145 12.93 9.97 2.48
C MET A 145 12.51 11.12 3.40
N CYS A 146 13.45 11.76 4.11
CA CYS A 146 13.18 12.95 4.92
C CYS A 146 12.62 14.11 4.07
N LYS A 147 13.22 14.38 2.90
CA LYS A 147 12.75 15.44 1.99
C LYS A 147 11.33 15.15 1.50
N ARG A 148 11.07 13.93 1.02
CA ARG A 148 9.74 13.46 0.61
C ARG A 148 8.70 13.57 1.74
N LEU A 149 9.08 13.28 2.98
CA LEU A 149 8.19 13.43 4.13
C LEU A 149 7.85 14.91 4.37
N LEU A 150 8.84 15.79 4.34
CA LEU A 150 8.64 17.23 4.55
C LEU A 150 7.75 17.86 3.47
N GLU A 151 7.85 17.41 2.22
CA GLU A 151 7.00 17.83 1.10
C GLU A 151 5.51 17.50 1.32
N LEU A 152 5.19 16.48 2.12
CA LEU A 152 3.81 16.13 2.45
C LEU A 152 3.16 17.06 3.49
N GLY A 153 3.90 18.04 4.02
CA GLY A 153 3.39 18.99 5.01
C GLY A 153 3.00 18.32 6.34
N PRO A 154 3.93 17.63 7.03
CA PRO A 154 3.62 17.01 8.32
C PRO A 154 3.35 18.07 9.40
N LYS A 155 2.79 17.64 10.54
CA LYS A 155 2.60 18.51 11.71
C LYS A 155 3.93 19.17 12.15
N PRO A 156 3.91 20.39 12.71
CA PRO A 156 5.13 21.15 13.00
C PRO A 156 6.16 20.42 13.89
N ASP A 157 5.70 19.64 14.85
CA ASP A 157 6.51 18.80 15.73
C ASP A 157 7.26 17.71 14.95
N VAL A 158 6.54 17.00 14.08
CA VAL A 158 7.12 15.98 13.19
C VAL A 158 8.08 16.64 12.20
N ALA A 159 7.72 17.77 11.61
CA ALA A 159 8.58 18.52 10.68
C ALA A 159 9.91 18.90 11.34
N ALA A 160 9.86 19.45 12.57
CA ALA A 160 11.05 19.82 13.31
C ALA A 160 11.95 18.60 13.62
N GLN A 161 11.36 17.46 14.00
CA GLN A 161 12.09 16.22 14.20
C GLN A 161 12.79 15.76 12.90
N ILE A 162 12.06 15.71 11.79
CA ILE A 162 12.58 15.21 10.51
C ILE A 162 13.67 16.12 9.94
N ARG A 163 13.59 17.45 10.14
CA ARG A 163 14.67 18.37 9.75
C ARG A 163 15.98 18.10 10.50
N LYS A 164 15.91 17.76 11.80
CA LYS A 164 17.10 17.38 12.58
C LYS A 164 17.73 16.09 12.04
N VAL A 165 16.90 15.09 11.73
CA VAL A 165 17.37 13.83 11.14
C VAL A 165 17.98 14.06 9.77
N LEU A 166 17.37 14.90 8.94
CA LEU A 166 17.88 15.28 7.62
C LEU A 166 19.26 15.93 7.71
N ALA A 167 19.43 16.92 8.60
CA ALA A 167 20.71 17.60 8.79
C ALA A 167 21.82 16.62 9.22
N ALA A 168 21.50 15.71 10.14
CA ALA A 168 22.44 14.67 10.57
C ALA A 168 22.81 13.72 9.43
N ALA A 169 21.83 13.26 8.65
CA ALA A 169 22.07 12.39 7.49
C ALA A 169 22.88 13.08 6.39
N GLU A 170 22.64 14.37 6.12
CA GLU A 170 23.40 15.14 5.13
C GLU A 170 24.83 15.46 5.58
N GLN A 171 25.07 15.60 6.89
CA GLN A 171 26.41 15.77 7.43
C GLN A 171 27.23 14.47 7.31
N ASP A 172 26.64 13.33 7.67
CA ASP A 172 27.28 12.01 7.60
C ASP A 172 27.62 11.61 6.15
N ASN A 173 26.75 11.94 5.19
CA ASN A 173 26.97 11.68 3.76
C ASN A 173 28.14 12.47 3.13
N LYS A 174 28.64 13.54 3.78
CA LYS A 174 29.68 14.41 3.23
C LYS A 174 31.10 13.98 3.57
N ASP A 175 31.28 13.06 4.52
CA ASP A 175 32.60 12.57 4.92
C ASP A 175 33.04 11.41 4.02
N PRO A 176 33.99 11.61 3.08
CA PRO A 176 34.45 10.54 2.19
C PRO A 176 35.20 9.43 2.92
N ASN A 177 35.75 9.71 4.11
CA ASN A 177 36.56 8.76 4.88
C ASN A 177 35.68 7.80 5.69
N GLN A 178 34.44 8.17 6.04
CA GLN A 178 33.45 7.27 6.67
C GLN A 178 32.91 6.19 5.71
N ILE A 179 32.95 6.44 4.40
CA ILE A 179 32.62 5.44 3.37
C ILE A 179 33.70 4.33 3.35
N MET A 180 34.93 4.64 3.80
CA MET A 180 36.06 3.69 3.83
C MET A 180 36.32 3.09 5.22
N ASP A 181 36.03 3.79 6.32
CA ASP A 181 36.31 3.29 7.68
C ASP A 181 35.27 2.31 8.23
N SER A 182 34.13 2.13 7.54
CA SER A 182 33.22 1.00 7.75
C SER A 182 33.64 -0.22 6.93
N TYR A 183 34.95 -0.53 6.93
CA TYR A 183 35.56 -1.69 6.29
C TYR A 183 35.29 -3.00 7.06
N ASP A 184 34.11 -3.15 7.66
CA ASP A 184 33.57 -4.46 7.96
C ASP A 184 32.83 -4.94 6.70
N THR A 185 33.53 -5.75 5.92
CA THR A 185 33.09 -6.33 4.64
C THR A 185 31.71 -7.00 4.73
N LEU A 186 31.28 -7.40 5.93
CA LEU A 186 29.95 -7.93 6.21
C LEU A 186 28.84 -6.87 6.11
N THR A 187 29.09 -5.61 6.49
CA THR A 187 28.10 -4.53 6.47
C THR A 187 27.81 -4.06 5.03
N HIS A 188 28.83 -3.93 4.17
CA HIS A 188 28.64 -3.46 2.79
C HIS A 188 27.95 -4.48 1.87
N LEU A 189 28.23 -5.79 2.00
CA LEU A 189 27.55 -6.84 1.22
C LEU A 189 26.09 -7.04 1.65
N VAL A 190 25.75 -6.67 2.89
CA VAL A 190 24.40 -6.83 3.45
C VAL A 190 23.42 -5.76 2.97
N PHE A 191 23.89 -4.59 2.49
CA PHE A 191 23.01 -3.43 2.28
C PHE A 191 22.92 -2.89 0.85
N GLN A 192 23.37 -3.60 -0.20
CA GLN A 192 22.87 -3.29 -1.54
C GLN A 192 21.41 -3.73 -1.65
N LEU A 193 20.50 -2.83 -1.25
CA LEU A 193 19.06 -3.03 -1.29
C LEU A 193 18.60 -3.13 -2.74
N ALA A 194 17.66 -4.04 -3.02
CA ALA A 194 16.94 -4.08 -4.28
C ALA A 194 15.92 -2.93 -4.35
N TYR A 195 16.40 -1.69 -4.27
CA TYR A 195 15.58 -0.49 -4.22
C TYR A 195 16.29 0.64 -4.97
N ASP A 196 15.57 1.26 -5.89
CA ASP A 196 16.01 2.41 -6.66
C ASP A 196 14.86 3.42 -6.59
N GLU A 197 15.13 4.54 -5.94
CA GLU A 197 14.12 5.57 -5.71
C GLU A 197 13.84 6.43 -6.95
N HIS A 198 14.75 6.42 -7.93
CA HIS A 198 14.65 7.22 -9.15
C HIS A 198 14.00 6.45 -10.30
N ASN A 199 13.93 5.12 -10.21
CA ASN A 199 13.28 4.28 -11.20
C ASN A 199 11.86 3.91 -10.76
N PRO A 200 10.80 4.41 -11.42
CA PRO A 200 9.42 4.10 -11.05
C PRO A 200 9.13 2.60 -11.07
N PHE A 201 8.49 2.11 -10.02
CA PHE A 201 8.07 0.71 -9.88
C PHE A 201 6.69 0.58 -9.25
N VAL A 202 6.08 -0.58 -9.43
CA VAL A 202 4.94 -1.05 -8.64
C VAL A 202 5.38 -2.25 -7.81
N VAL A 203 4.72 -2.51 -6.68
CA VAL A 203 5.10 -3.64 -5.81
C VAL A 203 4.34 -4.89 -6.25
N CYS A 204 5.06 -6.01 -6.41
CA CYS A 204 4.44 -7.32 -6.59
C CYS A 204 3.60 -7.66 -5.36
N SER A 205 2.32 -7.97 -5.57
CA SER A 205 1.34 -8.08 -4.49
C SER A 205 1.39 -9.40 -3.71
N ARG A 206 2.27 -10.32 -4.10
CA ARG A 206 2.55 -11.60 -3.39
C ARG A 206 3.98 -11.65 -2.88
N ASN A 207 4.94 -11.44 -3.79
CA ASN A 207 6.36 -11.57 -3.47
C ASN A 207 6.95 -10.30 -2.85
N PHE A 208 6.23 -9.18 -2.82
CA PHE A 208 6.68 -7.89 -2.28
C PHE A 208 8.08 -7.48 -2.79
N VAL A 209 8.25 -7.52 -4.10
CA VAL A 209 9.44 -7.08 -4.82
C VAL A 209 9.06 -5.95 -5.79
N PRO A 210 9.97 -5.03 -6.13
CA PRO A 210 9.67 -3.95 -7.06
C PRO A 210 9.62 -4.48 -8.49
N LEU A 211 8.57 -4.11 -9.20
CA LEU A 211 8.37 -4.35 -10.61
C LEU A 211 8.64 -3.03 -11.34
N TYR A 212 9.89 -2.85 -11.79
CA TYR A 212 10.31 -1.66 -12.52
C TYR A 212 9.69 -1.61 -13.92
N ARG A 213 9.49 -0.38 -14.42
CA ARG A 213 8.91 -0.16 -15.75
C ARG A 213 9.67 -0.94 -16.84
N GLY A 214 8.90 -1.51 -17.78
CA GLY A 214 9.43 -2.26 -18.92
C GLY A 214 9.74 -3.74 -18.64
N LYS A 215 9.64 -4.21 -17.39
CA LYS A 215 9.71 -5.64 -17.09
C LYS A 215 8.35 -6.32 -17.23
N PRO A 216 8.30 -7.59 -17.69
CA PRO A 216 7.06 -8.36 -17.72
C PRO A 216 6.41 -8.45 -16.34
N GLN A 217 5.11 -8.22 -16.30
CA GLN A 217 4.26 -8.37 -15.12
C GLN A 217 2.87 -8.80 -15.55
N CYS A 218 2.16 -9.49 -14.67
CA CYS A 218 0.75 -9.79 -14.83
C CYS A 218 -0.07 -8.99 -13.83
N LYS A 219 -1.35 -8.81 -14.13
CA LYS A 219 -2.28 -8.06 -13.28
C LYS A 219 -3.51 -8.88 -12.95
N CYS A 220 -4.08 -8.62 -11.79
CA CYS A 220 -5.43 -9.03 -11.47
C CYS A 220 -6.41 -8.22 -12.36
N PRO A 221 -7.27 -8.86 -13.17
CA PRO A 221 -8.20 -8.13 -14.04
C PRO A 221 -9.28 -7.39 -13.25
N PHE A 222 -9.58 -7.84 -12.03
CA PHE A 222 -10.56 -7.18 -11.18
C PHE A 222 -10.00 -5.97 -10.44
N CYS A 223 -9.02 -6.17 -9.55
CA CYS A 223 -8.54 -5.08 -8.68
C CYS A 223 -7.34 -4.32 -9.25
N GLY A 224 -6.71 -4.80 -10.32
CA GLY A 224 -5.53 -4.18 -10.94
C GLY A 224 -4.20 -4.39 -10.17
N ALA A 225 -4.19 -5.22 -9.13
CA ALA A 225 -2.97 -5.60 -8.41
C ALA A 225 -1.92 -6.19 -9.37
N SER A 226 -0.65 -5.80 -9.20
CA SER A 226 0.45 -6.22 -10.07
C SER A 226 1.24 -7.36 -9.44
N PHE A 227 1.71 -8.28 -10.28
CA PHE A 227 2.37 -9.51 -9.89
C PHE A 227 3.59 -9.78 -10.79
N THR A 228 4.59 -10.45 -10.23
CA THR A 228 5.72 -10.98 -11.00
C THR A 228 5.20 -11.96 -12.05
N ALA A 229 5.75 -11.91 -13.26
CA ALA A 229 5.45 -12.90 -14.30
C ALA A 229 5.68 -14.34 -13.81
N GLY A 230 4.84 -15.28 -14.24
CA GLY A 230 4.81 -16.66 -13.78
C GLY A 230 3.82 -16.95 -12.64
N LEU A 231 3.06 -15.94 -12.18
CA LEU A 231 2.00 -16.10 -11.17
C LEU A 231 0.59 -16.16 -11.78
N GLU A 232 0.47 -16.10 -13.11
CA GLU A 232 -0.78 -16.21 -13.85
C GLU A 232 -1.51 -17.53 -13.54
N GLY A 233 -2.84 -17.52 -13.60
CA GLY A 233 -3.66 -18.70 -13.31
C GLY A 233 -3.87 -18.99 -11.82
N THR A 234 -3.19 -18.27 -10.91
CA THR A 234 -3.42 -18.38 -9.47
C THR A 234 -4.38 -17.30 -8.95
N VAL A 235 -4.99 -17.52 -7.78
CA VAL A 235 -5.90 -16.54 -7.16
C VAL A 235 -5.12 -15.34 -6.64
N CYS A 236 -5.60 -14.13 -6.90
CA CYS A 236 -5.02 -12.87 -6.46
C CYS A 236 -5.08 -12.69 -4.94
N ASP A 237 -3.94 -12.45 -4.28
CA ASP A 237 -3.81 -12.27 -2.81
C ASP A 237 -4.48 -10.98 -2.30
N VAL A 238 -4.71 -10.02 -3.18
CA VAL A 238 -5.31 -8.72 -2.83
C VAL A 238 -6.82 -8.85 -2.74
N CYS A 239 -7.47 -9.32 -3.80
CA CYS A 239 -8.93 -9.44 -3.87
C CYS A 239 -9.47 -10.80 -3.42
N GLU A 240 -8.63 -11.84 -3.37
CA GLU A 240 -8.94 -13.23 -2.98
C GLU A 240 -9.99 -13.94 -3.84
N VAL A 241 -10.37 -13.39 -4.99
CA VAL A 241 -11.41 -13.96 -5.87
C VAL A 241 -11.04 -14.09 -7.34
N SER A 242 -10.23 -13.17 -7.86
CA SER A 242 -9.91 -13.11 -9.28
C SER A 242 -8.64 -13.88 -9.60
N GLU A 243 -8.62 -14.52 -10.77
CA GLU A 243 -7.47 -15.23 -11.31
C GLU A 243 -6.48 -14.24 -11.95
N ILE A 244 -5.22 -14.28 -11.54
CA ILE A 244 -4.18 -13.37 -12.02
C ILE A 244 -3.94 -13.62 -13.51
N GLY A 245 -3.92 -12.55 -14.31
CA GLY A 245 -3.60 -12.59 -15.73
C GLY A 245 -4.72 -13.14 -16.62
N LYS A 246 -5.93 -13.34 -16.08
CA LYS A 246 -7.10 -13.72 -16.86
C LYS A 246 -7.63 -12.53 -17.66
N ASP A 247 -7.97 -12.77 -18.93
CA ASP A 247 -8.59 -11.80 -19.84
C ASP A 247 -10.08 -11.58 -19.52
#